data_AF-A0A2N5YS86-F1
#
_entry.id   AF-A0A2N5YS86-F1
#
_cell.length_a   1.000
_cell.length_b   1.000
_cell.length_c   1.000
_cell.angle_alpha   90.00
_cell.angle_beta   90.00
_cell.angle_gamma   90.00
#
_symmetry.space_group_name_H-M   'P 1'
#
loop_
_entity.id
_entity.type
_entity.pdbx_description
1 polymer ?
#
loop_
_entity_poly.entity_id
_entity_poly.type
_entity_poly.pdbx_seq_one_letter_code
_entity_poly.pdbx_strand_id
1 'polypeptide(L)'
;MKKTYFIFVFVFVSLILNAQHEFINQGLIAIWEGGVEDVFYTESEFNGHNFGTLNSSSSLYLKSGQLIVSKDAEGDIVDCLMYYRLYKSGDTPGDFNAVVLPWHSEWDEDELLFQMWWNDPPEETDLNLLEGLSDGDYILEVYFQAENGDSEILYLNNATLNYIATFTF
;
A
#
# COMPACT_ATOMS: atom_id res chain seq x y z
N MET A 1 -18.06 70.84 -5.28
CA MET A 1 -17.15 69.71 -5.57
C MET A 1 -17.41 68.62 -4.52
N LYS A 2 -18.07 67.51 -4.89
CA LYS A 2 -18.35 66.39 -3.97
C LYS A 2 -17.14 65.45 -3.95
N LYS A 3 -16.59 65.18 -2.76
CA LYS A 3 -15.47 64.23 -2.58
C LYS A 3 -16.06 62.83 -2.39
N THR A 4 -15.79 61.94 -3.32
CA THR A 4 -16.10 60.51 -3.20
C THR A 4 -14.92 59.82 -2.53
N TYR A 5 -15.15 59.11 -1.43
CA TYR A 5 -14.14 58.32 -0.75
C TYR A 5 -14.32 56.85 -1.16
N PHE A 6 -13.29 56.26 -1.75
CA PHE A 6 -13.22 54.82 -1.99
C PHE A 6 -12.64 54.14 -0.76
N ILE A 7 -13.42 53.23 -0.15
CA ILE A 7 -12.93 52.33 0.90
C ILE A 7 -12.45 51.07 0.20
N PHE A 8 -11.15 50.79 0.29
CA PHE A 8 -10.56 49.50 -0.10
C PHE A 8 -10.68 48.55 1.09
N VAL A 9 -11.51 47.51 0.97
CA VAL A 9 -11.56 46.41 1.94
C VAL A 9 -10.59 45.34 1.45
N PHE A 10 -9.50 45.12 2.21
CA PHE A 10 -8.58 44.00 2.01
C PHE A 10 -9.10 42.81 2.82
N VAL A 11 -9.58 41.77 2.14
CA VAL A 11 -9.88 40.47 2.77
C VAL A 11 -8.60 39.65 2.76
N PHE A 12 -7.99 39.46 3.92
CA PHE A 12 -6.91 38.48 4.10
C PHE A 12 -7.56 37.11 4.28
N VAL A 13 -7.46 36.25 3.26
CA VAL A 13 -7.73 34.82 3.41
C VAL A 13 -6.41 34.19 3.85
N SER A 14 -6.37 33.72 5.10
CA SER A 14 -5.25 32.94 5.62
C SER A 14 -5.37 31.51 5.08
N LEU A 15 -4.43 31.09 4.24
CA LEU A 15 -4.23 29.66 3.97
C LEU A 15 -3.51 29.07 5.18
N ILE A 16 -4.16 28.15 5.90
CA ILE A 16 -3.48 27.33 6.91
C ILE A 16 -2.89 26.15 6.14
N LEU A 17 -1.56 26.11 6.05
CA LEU A 17 -0.83 24.90 5.64
C LEU A 17 -0.59 24.11 6.92
N ASN A 18 -1.31 23.00 7.11
CA ASN A 18 -0.91 22.02 8.12
C ASN A 18 0.35 21.33 7.60
N ALA A 19 1.38 21.23 8.45
CA ALA A 19 2.51 20.35 8.14
C ALA A 19 2.00 18.91 8.19
N GLN A 20 2.40 18.09 7.21
CA GLN A 20 2.15 16.66 7.28
C GLN A 20 3.22 16.04 8.17
N HIS A 21 2.80 15.37 9.24
CA HIS A 21 3.67 14.80 10.25
C HIS A 21 4.03 13.35 9.96
N GLU A 22 3.22 12.63 9.17
CA GLU A 22 3.42 11.22 8.83
C GLU A 22 3.32 10.91 7.33
N PHE A 23 4.11 9.93 6.88
CA PHE A 23 4.20 9.53 5.47
C PHE A 23 4.40 8.02 5.34
N ILE A 24 3.87 7.44 4.25
CA ILE A 24 4.25 6.08 3.84
C ILE A 24 5.47 6.18 2.94
N ASN A 25 6.55 5.47 3.28
CA ASN A 25 7.81 5.47 2.54
C ASN A 25 7.86 4.35 1.49
N GLN A 26 7.42 3.15 1.87
CA GLN A 26 7.57 1.96 1.04
C GLN A 26 6.59 0.85 1.44
N GLY A 27 6.12 0.11 0.45
CA GLY A 27 5.39 -1.14 0.62
C GLY A 27 6.17 -2.30 0.01
N LEU A 28 6.24 -3.44 0.70
CA LEU A 28 6.84 -4.66 0.18
C LEU A 28 5.79 -5.76 0.11
N ILE A 29 5.76 -6.50 -0.99
CA ILE A 29 4.90 -7.65 -1.22
C ILE A 29 5.79 -8.89 -1.25
N ALA A 30 5.59 -9.82 -0.32
CA ALA A 30 6.32 -11.08 -0.30
C ALA A 30 5.54 -12.15 -1.07
N ILE A 31 6.18 -12.73 -2.09
CA ILE A 31 5.65 -13.82 -2.90
C ILE A 31 6.58 -15.02 -2.81
N TRP A 32 6.02 -16.22 -2.65
CA TRP A 32 6.78 -17.46 -2.77
C TRP A 32 6.46 -18.17 -4.08
N GLU A 33 7.49 -18.38 -4.90
CA GLU A 33 7.39 -18.94 -6.25
C GLU A 33 7.93 -20.38 -6.35
N GLY A 34 7.88 -21.15 -5.26
CA GLY A 34 8.40 -22.52 -5.23
C GLY A 34 9.89 -22.64 -4.84
N GLY A 35 10.49 -21.55 -4.39
CA GLY A 35 11.91 -21.46 -4.02
C GLY A 35 12.22 -21.86 -2.57
N VAL A 36 13.43 -21.53 -2.12
CA VAL A 36 13.86 -21.74 -0.71
C VAL A 36 13.40 -20.60 0.19
N GLU A 37 13.33 -19.39 -0.36
CA GLU A 37 13.00 -18.15 0.36
C GLU A 37 11.91 -17.40 -0.40
N ASP A 38 11.21 -16.52 0.33
CA ASP A 38 10.23 -15.61 -0.25
C ASP A 38 10.95 -14.48 -0.98
N VAL A 39 10.36 -14.02 -2.08
CA VAL A 39 10.84 -12.86 -2.84
C VAL A 39 10.03 -11.63 -2.40
N PHE A 40 10.73 -10.61 -1.95
CA PHE A 40 10.14 -9.32 -1.58
C PHE A 40 10.25 -8.35 -2.76
N TYR A 41 9.09 -7.94 -3.27
CA TYR A 41 8.98 -6.91 -4.30
C TYR A 41 8.63 -5.59 -3.65
N THR A 42 9.35 -4.52 -3.97
CA THR A 42 8.83 -3.17 -3.72
C THR A 42 7.55 -2.94 -4.51
N GLU A 43 6.73 -2.00 -4.09
CA GLU A 43 5.50 -1.65 -4.81
C GLU A 43 5.78 -1.29 -6.28
N SER A 44 6.94 -0.68 -6.55
CA SER A 44 7.41 -0.35 -7.90
C SER A 44 7.82 -1.56 -8.74
N GLU A 45 8.48 -2.55 -8.13
CA GLU A 45 8.91 -3.78 -8.81
C GLU A 45 7.74 -4.73 -9.05
N PHE A 46 6.77 -4.75 -8.13
CA PHE A 46 5.54 -5.52 -8.26
C PHE A 46 4.69 -4.98 -9.42
N ASN A 47 4.66 -3.67 -9.60
CA ASN A 47 3.84 -3.03 -10.62
C ASN A 47 4.36 -3.31 -12.05
N GLY A 48 3.55 -4.03 -12.83
CA GLY A 48 3.91 -4.54 -14.15
C GLY A 48 4.68 -5.85 -14.11
N HIS A 49 4.88 -6.47 -12.94
CA HIS A 49 5.53 -7.77 -12.84
C HIS A 49 4.67 -8.86 -13.50
N ASN A 50 5.33 -9.82 -14.17
CA ASN A 50 4.67 -10.96 -14.77
C ASN A 50 5.32 -12.25 -14.27
N PHE A 51 4.58 -13.05 -13.50
CA PHE A 51 5.04 -14.34 -12.95
C PHE A 51 5.06 -15.47 -13.99
N GLY A 52 4.70 -15.17 -15.24
CA GLY A 52 4.79 -16.07 -16.38
C GLY A 52 3.58 -16.98 -16.54
N THR A 53 3.81 -18.12 -17.20
CA THR A 53 2.80 -19.17 -17.38
C THR A 53 2.96 -20.23 -16.31
N LEU A 54 1.93 -20.37 -15.50
CA LEU A 54 1.82 -21.28 -14.36
C LEU A 54 0.81 -22.37 -14.66
N ASN A 55 0.77 -23.40 -13.83
CA ASN A 55 -0.24 -24.46 -13.88
C ASN A 55 -0.44 -25.04 -12.48
N SER A 56 -1.29 -26.06 -12.35
CA SER A 56 -1.59 -26.71 -11.06
C SER A 56 -0.39 -27.35 -10.34
N SER A 57 0.76 -27.53 -11.00
CA SER A 57 2.01 -27.99 -10.38
C SER A 57 3.00 -26.85 -10.05
N SER A 58 2.72 -25.63 -10.49
CA SER A 58 3.47 -24.44 -10.11
C SER A 58 3.19 -24.04 -8.66
N SER A 59 3.99 -23.13 -8.13
CA SER A 59 3.79 -22.53 -6.82
C SER A 59 3.79 -21.02 -6.95
N LEU A 60 2.74 -20.38 -6.46
CA LEU A 60 2.64 -18.93 -6.36
C LEU A 60 1.79 -18.61 -5.13
N TYR A 61 2.43 -18.10 -4.09
CA TYR A 61 1.77 -17.78 -2.82
C TYR A 61 1.97 -16.31 -2.48
N LEU A 62 0.90 -15.62 -2.09
CA LEU A 62 1.00 -14.33 -1.43
C LEU A 62 1.32 -14.59 0.04
N LYS A 63 2.56 -14.35 0.44
CA LYS A 63 3.08 -14.70 1.75
C LYS A 63 2.81 -13.60 2.76
N SER A 64 3.26 -12.39 2.50
CA SER A 64 3.30 -11.32 3.51
C SER A 64 3.28 -9.94 2.86
N GLY A 65 2.95 -8.91 3.63
CA GLY A 65 3.09 -7.50 3.30
C GLY A 65 3.92 -6.78 4.35
N GLN A 66 4.70 -5.77 3.92
CA GLN A 66 5.36 -4.84 4.83
C GLN A 66 5.02 -3.42 4.44
N LEU A 67 4.85 -2.56 5.44
CA LEU A 67 4.70 -1.13 5.25
C LEU A 67 5.71 -0.40 6.13
N ILE A 68 6.53 0.42 5.49
CA ILE A 68 7.48 1.30 6.17
C ILE A 68 6.90 2.71 6.14
N VAL A 69 6.69 3.28 7.31
CA VAL A 69 6.13 4.62 7.51
C VAL A 69 7.12 5.47 8.29
N SER A 70 7.05 6.78 8.15
CA SER A 70 7.84 7.74 8.92
C SER A 70 6.93 8.76 9.55
N LYS A 71 7.32 9.24 10.73
CA LYS A 71 6.63 10.28 11.47
C LYS A 71 7.63 11.19 12.18
N ASP A 72 7.25 12.42 12.43
CA ASP A 72 7.97 13.29 13.36
C ASP A 72 7.44 13.13 14.81
N ALA A 73 7.96 13.94 15.73
CA ALA A 73 7.60 13.87 17.15
C ALA A 73 6.15 14.24 17.47
N GLU A 74 5.43 14.87 16.55
CA GLU A 74 4.03 15.26 16.73
C GLU A 74 3.05 14.27 16.07
N GLY A 75 3.55 13.41 15.16
CA GLY A 75 2.74 12.41 14.45
C GLY A 75 2.62 11.05 15.16
N ASP A 76 1.63 10.26 14.72
CA ASP A 76 1.48 8.86 15.11
C ASP A 76 0.85 7.99 14.02
N ILE A 77 1.21 6.71 13.96
CA ILE A 77 0.57 5.72 13.08
C ILE A 77 0.00 4.63 13.97
N VAL A 78 -1.28 4.34 13.79
CA VAL A 78 -2.05 3.48 14.70
C VAL A 78 -2.51 2.18 14.06
N ASP A 79 -2.59 2.11 12.72
CA ASP A 79 -2.96 0.91 11.99
C ASP A 79 -2.34 0.90 10.58
N CYS A 80 -2.06 -0.31 10.08
CA CYS A 80 -1.52 -0.53 8.74
C CYS A 80 -2.15 -1.77 8.09
N LEU A 81 -2.51 -1.63 6.81
CA LEU A 81 -3.19 -2.67 6.04
C LEU A 81 -2.56 -2.82 4.66
N MET A 82 -2.46 -4.07 4.20
CA MET A 82 -2.29 -4.41 2.78
C MET A 82 -3.63 -4.90 2.25
N TYR A 83 -4.06 -4.37 1.11
CA TYR A 83 -5.26 -4.83 0.42
C TYR A 83 -4.86 -5.57 -0.85
N TYR A 84 -5.48 -6.71 -1.11
CA TYR A 84 -5.27 -7.45 -2.35
C TYR A 84 -6.57 -7.99 -2.97
N ARG A 85 -6.56 -8.18 -4.28
CA ARG A 85 -7.55 -8.99 -4.99
C ARG A 85 -6.95 -9.69 -6.19
N LEU A 86 -7.47 -10.86 -6.49
CA LEU A 86 -7.11 -11.67 -7.66
C LEU A 86 -8.36 -11.84 -8.53
N TYR A 87 -8.22 -11.59 -9.83
CA TYR A 87 -9.33 -11.78 -10.78
C TYR A 87 -8.81 -12.12 -12.17
N LYS A 88 -9.66 -12.76 -12.97
CA LYS A 88 -9.35 -13.10 -14.36
C LYS A 88 -9.52 -11.88 -15.26
N SER A 89 -8.61 -11.73 -16.22
CA SER A 89 -8.67 -10.64 -17.21
C SER A 89 -9.96 -10.72 -18.01
N GLY A 90 -10.67 -9.59 -18.11
CA GLY A 90 -11.98 -9.47 -18.77
C GLY A 90 -13.17 -9.62 -17.82
N ASP A 91 -12.98 -10.11 -16.60
CA ASP A 91 -14.02 -10.13 -15.57
C ASP A 91 -14.12 -8.77 -14.86
N THR A 92 -15.27 -8.52 -14.23
CA THR A 92 -15.42 -7.38 -13.31
C THR A 92 -14.68 -7.71 -12.01
N PRO A 93 -13.69 -6.92 -11.58
CA PRO A 93 -12.98 -7.19 -10.34
C PRO A 93 -13.92 -7.17 -9.13
N GLY A 94 -13.73 -8.12 -8.21
CA GLY A 94 -14.43 -8.13 -6.92
C GLY A 94 -13.88 -7.12 -5.92
N ASP A 95 -14.39 -7.21 -4.69
CA ASP A 95 -13.91 -6.44 -3.54
C ASP A 95 -12.49 -6.85 -3.15
N PHE A 96 -11.78 -5.93 -2.50
CA PHE A 96 -10.46 -6.22 -1.93
C PHE A 96 -10.59 -7.01 -0.63
N ASN A 97 -9.65 -7.93 -0.42
CA ASN A 97 -9.39 -8.53 0.88
C ASN A 97 -8.39 -7.66 1.61
N ALA A 98 -8.60 -7.45 2.92
CA ALA A 98 -7.69 -6.71 3.78
C ALA A 98 -6.82 -7.68 4.60
N VAL A 99 -5.54 -7.36 4.68
CA VAL A 99 -4.54 -8.04 5.51
C VAL A 99 -4.02 -7.03 6.52
N VAL A 100 -4.20 -7.33 7.80
CA VAL A 100 -3.63 -6.54 8.91
C VAL A 100 -2.11 -6.72 8.90
N LEU A 101 -1.39 -5.61 8.97
CA LEU A 101 0.06 -5.60 9.16
C LEU A 101 0.32 -5.18 10.61
N PRO A 102 0.65 -6.09 11.54
CA PRO A 102 0.96 -5.75 12.92
C PRO A 102 2.18 -4.83 13.05
N TRP A 103 2.24 -4.04 14.12
CA TRP A 103 3.45 -3.30 14.47
C TRP A 103 4.61 -4.27 14.70
N HIS A 104 5.77 -3.98 14.10
CA HIS A 104 6.95 -4.86 14.18
C HIS A 104 8.14 -4.18 14.87
N SER A 105 8.57 -3.01 14.38
CA SER A 105 9.76 -2.32 14.92
C SER A 105 9.77 -0.83 14.62
N GLU A 106 10.65 -0.10 15.32
CA GLU A 106 10.82 1.35 15.19
C GLU A 106 12.29 1.74 15.32
N TRP A 107 12.74 2.76 14.57
CA TRP A 107 14.09 3.31 14.65
C TRP A 107 14.15 4.79 14.25
N ASP A 108 15.13 5.52 14.79
CA ASP A 108 15.39 6.91 14.44
C ASP A 108 16.32 7.03 13.22
N GLU A 109 15.99 7.93 12.29
CA GLU A 109 16.89 8.38 11.22
C GLU A 109 16.72 9.89 11.00
N ASP A 110 17.77 10.65 11.37
CA ASP A 110 17.79 12.12 11.43
C ASP A 110 16.68 12.72 12.33
N GLU A 111 15.76 13.50 11.75
CA GLU A 111 14.65 14.17 12.46
C GLU A 111 13.35 13.34 12.41
N LEU A 112 13.39 12.14 11.82
CA LEU A 112 12.22 11.27 11.63
C LEU A 112 12.37 9.97 12.41
N LEU A 113 11.22 9.45 12.85
CA LEU A 113 11.05 8.13 13.43
C LEU A 113 10.40 7.23 12.38
N PHE A 114 11.07 6.13 12.05
CA PHE A 114 10.57 5.14 11.10
C PHE A 114 9.94 3.98 11.85
N GLN A 115 8.80 3.51 11.35
CA GLN A 115 8.12 2.34 11.87
C GLN A 115 7.92 1.31 10.75
N MET A 116 8.10 0.05 11.09
CA MET A 116 7.78 -1.07 10.23
C MET A 116 6.57 -1.82 10.76
N TRP A 117 5.63 -2.07 9.86
CA TRP A 117 4.43 -2.86 10.08
C TRP A 117 4.48 -4.06 9.15
N TRP A 118 4.38 -5.27 9.70
CA TRP A 118 4.67 -6.51 8.98
C TRP A 118 3.90 -7.67 9.59
N ASN A 119 3.18 -8.44 8.75
CA ASN A 119 2.67 -9.75 9.13
C ASN A 119 3.71 -10.84 8.83
N ASP A 120 4.70 -10.96 9.71
CA ASP A 120 5.78 -11.94 9.61
C ASP A 120 5.35 -13.33 10.13
N PRO A 121 6.13 -14.39 9.84
CA PRO A 121 5.83 -15.71 10.38
C PRO A 121 5.75 -15.70 11.92
N PRO A 122 4.75 -16.38 12.51
CA PRO A 122 3.87 -17.37 11.91
C PRO A 122 2.49 -16.83 11.44
N GLU A 123 2.29 -15.51 11.44
CA GLU A 123 0.99 -14.84 11.21
C GLU A 123 0.90 -14.23 9.80
N GLU A 124 1.73 -14.72 8.89
CA GLU A 124 1.74 -14.37 7.49
C GLU A 124 0.43 -14.77 6.78
N THR A 125 0.14 -14.12 5.65
CA THR A 125 -1.06 -14.35 4.84
C THR A 125 -1.13 -15.77 4.29
N ASP A 126 0.01 -16.28 3.81
CA ASP A 126 0.22 -17.63 3.26
C ASP A 126 -0.91 -18.14 2.32
N LEU A 127 -1.28 -17.33 1.32
CA LEU A 127 -2.38 -17.64 0.40
C LEU A 127 -1.88 -18.27 -0.89
N ASN A 128 -2.36 -19.47 -1.22
CA ASN A 128 -2.15 -20.07 -2.55
C ASN A 128 -2.96 -19.33 -3.62
N LEU A 129 -2.28 -18.60 -4.51
CA LEU A 129 -2.92 -17.81 -5.57
C LEU A 129 -3.42 -18.65 -6.74
N LEU A 130 -3.04 -19.93 -6.83
CA LEU A 130 -3.39 -20.82 -7.93
C LEU A 130 -4.56 -21.76 -7.62
N GLU A 131 -5.05 -21.73 -6.38
CA GLU A 131 -6.10 -22.65 -5.93
C GLU A 131 -7.44 -22.37 -6.63
N GLY A 132 -8.00 -23.41 -7.26
CA GLY A 132 -9.33 -23.34 -7.88
C GLY A 132 -9.41 -22.52 -9.17
N LEU A 133 -8.27 -22.10 -9.73
CA LEU A 133 -8.26 -21.33 -10.98
C LEU A 133 -8.57 -22.19 -12.21
N SER A 134 -9.12 -21.54 -13.23
CA SER A 134 -9.32 -22.09 -14.58
C SER A 134 -8.37 -21.42 -15.57
N ASP A 135 -8.09 -22.05 -16.71
CA ASP A 135 -7.16 -21.52 -17.72
C ASP A 135 -7.46 -20.06 -18.12
N GLY A 136 -6.45 -19.20 -18.12
CA GLY A 136 -6.53 -17.82 -18.59
C GLY A 136 -5.54 -16.86 -17.92
N ASP A 137 -5.64 -15.58 -18.28
CA ASP A 137 -4.78 -14.53 -17.73
C ASP A 137 -5.39 -13.95 -16.45
N TYR A 138 -4.58 -13.80 -15.42
CA TYR A 138 -4.97 -13.30 -14.11
C TYR A 138 -4.21 -12.03 -13.74
N ILE A 139 -4.89 -11.20 -12.96
CA ILE A 139 -4.42 -9.92 -12.46
C ILE A 139 -4.47 -9.98 -10.92
N LEU A 140 -3.31 -9.81 -10.29
CA LEU A 140 -3.18 -9.60 -8.85
C LEU A 140 -2.96 -8.10 -8.61
N GLU A 141 -3.87 -7.50 -7.86
CA GLU A 141 -3.86 -6.08 -7.58
C GLU A 141 -3.68 -5.84 -6.08
N VAL A 142 -2.77 -4.93 -5.72
CA VAL A 142 -2.37 -4.64 -4.34
C VAL A 142 -2.27 -3.14 -4.10
N TYR A 143 -2.67 -2.67 -2.93
CA TYR A 143 -2.33 -1.36 -2.40
C TYR A 143 -2.18 -1.41 -0.88
N PHE A 144 -1.63 -0.36 -0.29
CA PHE A 144 -1.45 -0.27 1.16
C PHE A 144 -2.12 0.97 1.74
N GLN A 145 -2.39 0.88 3.04
CA GLN A 145 -3.01 1.94 3.83
C GLN A 145 -2.33 2.03 5.19
N ALA A 146 -2.20 3.26 5.69
CA ALA A 146 -1.92 3.54 7.09
C ALA A 146 -2.97 4.50 7.66
N GLU A 147 -3.35 4.33 8.93
CA GLU A 147 -4.17 5.28 9.69
C GLU A 147 -3.27 6.01 10.68
N ASN A 148 -3.35 7.35 10.71
CA ASN A 148 -2.61 8.16 11.67
C ASN A 148 -3.38 8.37 12.98
N GLY A 149 -2.73 8.99 13.98
CA GLY A 149 -3.31 9.26 15.29
C GLY A 149 -4.58 10.14 15.27
N ASP A 150 -4.80 10.88 14.19
CA ASP A 150 -5.97 11.75 13.95
C ASP A 150 -7.09 11.04 13.15
N SER A 151 -6.97 9.73 12.92
CA SER A 151 -7.86 8.92 12.08
C SER A 151 -7.92 9.36 10.61
N GLU A 152 -6.85 9.99 10.11
CA GLU A 152 -6.66 10.24 8.69
C GLU A 152 -6.04 9.02 8.01
N ILE A 153 -6.50 8.76 6.79
CA ILE A 153 -6.06 7.61 6.00
C ILE A 153 -5.04 8.02 4.95
N LEU A 154 -3.84 7.46 5.07
CA LEU A 154 -2.76 7.56 4.11
C LEU A 154 -2.82 6.34 3.18
N TYR A 155 -2.65 6.56 1.87
CA TYR A 155 -2.64 5.49 0.88
C TYR A 155 -1.29 5.43 0.17
N LEU A 156 -0.79 4.22 -0.03
CA LEU A 156 0.30 3.94 -0.95
C LEU A 156 -0.28 3.19 -2.14
N ASN A 157 -0.35 3.89 -3.27
CA ASN A 157 -0.90 3.42 -4.53
C ASN A 157 -0.14 4.04 -5.72
N ASN A 158 -0.30 3.49 -6.90
CA ASN A 158 0.27 3.97 -8.16
C ASN A 158 -0.54 5.16 -8.73
N ALA A 159 -0.52 6.29 -8.03
CA ALA A 159 -1.16 7.54 -8.44
C ALA A 159 -2.66 7.39 -8.76
N THR A 160 -3.44 6.94 -7.77
CA THR A 160 -4.88 6.60 -7.83
C THR A 160 -5.23 5.27 -8.52
N LEU A 161 -4.25 4.61 -9.14
CA LEU A 161 -4.34 3.20 -9.53
C LEU A 161 -3.61 2.34 -8.48
N ASN A 162 -3.92 1.06 -8.41
CA ASN A 162 -3.21 0.13 -7.52
C ASN A 162 -2.02 -0.50 -8.22
N TYR A 163 -1.15 -1.18 -7.47
CA TYR A 163 -0.01 -1.92 -8.02
C TYR A 163 -0.49 -3.25 -8.57
N ILE A 164 -0.10 -3.58 -9.81
CA ILE A 164 -0.64 -4.72 -10.53
C ILE A 164 0.48 -5.66 -10.97
N ALA A 165 0.35 -6.95 -10.67
CA ALA A 165 1.13 -8.02 -11.28
C ALA A 165 0.21 -9.00 -12.04
N THR A 166 0.77 -9.76 -12.97
CA THR A 166 0.01 -10.68 -13.82
C THR A 166 0.63 -12.06 -13.95
N PHE A 167 -0.17 -13.04 -14.33
CA PHE A 167 0.28 -14.37 -14.76
C PHE A 167 -0.77 -15.02 -15.67
N THR A 168 -0.37 -16.05 -16.40
CA THR A 168 -1.28 -16.95 -17.12
C THR A 168 -1.35 -18.27 -16.37
N PHE A 169 -2.54 -18.80 -16.11
CA PHE A 169 -2.77 -20.14 -15.56
C PHE A 169 -3.31 -21.09 -16.63
#